data_AF-W0BGT5-F1
#
_entry.id   AF-W0BGT5-F1
#
_cell.length_a   1.000
_cell.length_b   1.000
_cell.length_c   1.000
_cell.angle_alpha   90.00
_cell.angle_beta   90.00
_cell.angle_gamma   90.00
#
_symmetry.space_group_name_H-M   'P 1'
#
loop_
_entity.id
_entity.type
_entity.pdbx_description
1 polymer ?
#
loop_
_entity_poly.entity_id
_entity_poly.type
_entity_poly.pdbx_seq_one_letter_code
_entity_poly.pdbx_strand_id
1 'polypeptide(L)'
;MDKQDEALTISNPRMLSAIYFSLLAIIATIAIDTIFYAMGVEQLLPIFKAIVLAVIIAACFGALFGKRIVYSKAPYKKHAFWWAFLMVMAALPIYTLGFLFFLHQHHADLFTGASFQDVLYMYFIVLIYSFILVGFWLALIAGLAAVYLRSYLVYYLLQSLNVRRKSPRESVIKNKTAKYGEATITPPKNNHH
;
A
#
# COMPACT_ATOMS: atom_id res chain seq x y z
N MET A 1 -4.64 19.27 23.67
CA MET A 1 -3.78 19.62 22.51
C MET A 1 -3.86 18.50 21.51
N ASP A 2 -4.70 18.69 20.50
CA ASP A 2 -4.94 17.76 19.41
C ASP A 2 -3.68 17.70 18.54
N LYS A 3 -2.84 16.68 18.77
CA LYS A 3 -1.68 16.42 17.92
C LYS A 3 -2.26 16.01 16.57
N GLN A 4 -2.39 16.97 15.65
CA GLN A 4 -2.77 16.71 14.27
C GLN A 4 -1.85 15.60 13.75
N ASP A 5 -2.46 14.44 13.52
CA ASP A 5 -1.76 13.20 13.15
C ASP A 5 -0.99 13.48 11.85
N GLU A 6 0.34 13.66 11.93
CA GLU A 6 1.16 14.12 10.78
C GLU A 6 1.00 13.21 9.55
N ALA A 7 0.63 11.96 9.78
CA ALA A 7 0.27 10.98 8.78
C ALA A 7 -0.95 11.37 7.89
N LEU A 8 -1.76 12.35 8.31
CA LEU A 8 -2.82 12.98 7.51
C LEU A 8 -2.28 13.99 6.47
N THR A 9 -1.02 14.38 6.55
CA THR A 9 -0.41 15.38 5.66
C THR A 9 0.27 14.79 4.43
N ILE A 10 0.32 13.46 4.30
CA ILE A 10 0.85 12.82 3.07
C ILE A 10 -0.02 13.21 1.87
N SER A 11 0.63 13.79 0.86
CA SER A 11 -0.03 14.28 -0.36
C SER A 11 -0.59 13.16 -1.25
N ASN A 12 0.05 11.97 -1.25
CA ASN A 12 -0.40 10.85 -2.10
C ASN A 12 -0.43 9.48 -1.38
N PRO A 13 -1.43 9.23 -0.51
CA PRO A 13 -1.57 7.96 0.21
C PRO A 13 -1.92 6.77 -0.69
N ARG A 14 -2.57 7.03 -1.83
CA ARG A 14 -3.00 5.99 -2.78
C ARG A 14 -1.81 5.36 -3.49
N MET A 15 -0.86 6.19 -3.93
CA MET A 15 0.36 5.68 -4.57
C MET A 15 1.22 4.89 -3.58
N LEU A 16 1.39 5.40 -2.35
CA LEU A 16 2.20 4.73 -1.32
C LEU A 16 1.65 3.33 -0.99
N SER A 17 0.36 3.23 -0.75
CA SER A 17 -0.31 1.95 -0.47
C SER A 17 -0.29 1.00 -1.67
N ALA A 18 -0.52 1.49 -2.89
CA ALA A 18 -0.42 0.67 -4.10
C ALA A 18 0.95 0.02 -4.23
N ILE A 19 2.03 0.80 -4.08
CA ILE A 19 3.41 0.28 -4.15
C ILE A 19 3.67 -0.72 -3.02
N TYR A 20 3.28 -0.38 -1.80
CA TYR A 20 3.49 -1.24 -0.63
C TYR A 20 2.81 -2.61 -0.78
N PHE A 21 1.53 -2.63 -1.14
CA PHE A 21 0.79 -3.88 -1.33
C PHE A 21 1.24 -4.64 -2.59
N SER A 22 1.70 -3.94 -3.63
CA SER A 22 2.30 -4.61 -4.81
C SER A 22 3.58 -5.36 -4.43
N LEU A 23 4.47 -4.74 -3.65
CA LEU A 23 5.69 -5.38 -3.16
C LEU A 23 5.37 -6.59 -2.28
N LEU A 24 4.40 -6.46 -1.37
CA LEU A 24 3.93 -7.58 -0.56
C LEU A 24 3.33 -8.70 -1.40
N ALA A 25 2.60 -8.37 -2.47
CA ALA A 25 2.03 -9.36 -3.38
C ALA A 25 3.13 -10.16 -4.08
N ILE A 26 4.19 -9.52 -4.56
CA ILE A 26 5.35 -10.21 -5.16
C ILE A 26 5.95 -11.20 -4.16
N ILE A 27 6.24 -10.74 -2.94
CA ILE A 27 6.84 -11.57 -1.88
C ILE A 27 5.92 -12.74 -1.55
N ALA A 28 4.62 -12.48 -1.39
CA ALA A 28 3.63 -13.50 -1.06
C ALA A 28 3.48 -14.53 -2.19
N THR A 29 3.42 -14.10 -3.46
CA THR A 29 3.35 -15.00 -4.61
C THR A 29 4.55 -15.92 -4.67
N ILE A 30 5.77 -15.38 -4.51
CA ILE A 30 7.00 -16.19 -4.49
C ILE A 30 6.98 -17.17 -3.31
N ALA A 31 6.58 -16.71 -2.13
CA ALA A 31 6.51 -17.56 -0.93
C ALA A 31 5.51 -18.71 -1.10
N ILE A 32 4.30 -18.43 -1.62
CA ILE A 32 3.26 -19.44 -1.87
C ILE A 32 3.73 -20.45 -2.92
N ASP A 33 4.30 -19.97 -4.03
CA ASP A 33 4.81 -20.84 -5.09
C ASP A 33 5.93 -21.76 -4.57
N THR A 34 6.86 -21.22 -3.77
CA THR A 34 7.93 -22.01 -3.14
C THR A 34 7.37 -23.07 -2.19
N ILE A 35 6.36 -22.74 -1.39
CA ILE A 35 5.70 -23.69 -0.49
C ILE A 35 5.02 -24.80 -1.31
N PHE A 36 4.31 -24.45 -2.39
CA PHE A 36 3.65 -25.43 -3.26
C PHE A 36 4.64 -26.34 -3.96
N TYR A 37 5.74 -25.78 -4.47
CA TYR A 37 6.84 -26.54 -5.02
C TYR A 37 7.45 -27.51 -4.01
N ALA A 38 7.65 -27.07 -2.76
CA ALA A 38 8.17 -27.92 -1.68
C ALA A 38 7.22 -29.07 -1.31
N MET A 39 5.91 -28.90 -1.51
CA MET A 39 4.91 -29.96 -1.35
C MET A 39 4.81 -30.91 -2.56
N GLY A 40 5.61 -30.71 -3.60
CA GLY A 40 5.61 -31.52 -4.82
C GLY A 40 4.48 -31.18 -5.79
N VAL A 41 3.85 -30.01 -5.65
CA VAL A 41 2.83 -29.55 -6.60
C VAL A 41 3.53 -28.96 -7.82
N GLU A 42 3.24 -29.51 -9.00
CA GLU A 42 3.74 -28.94 -10.26
C GLU A 42 3.18 -27.54 -10.50
N GLN A 43 3.95 -26.72 -11.20
CA GLN A 43 3.64 -25.31 -11.39
C GLN A 43 2.40 -25.13 -12.27
N LEU A 44 1.26 -24.90 -11.62
CA LEU A 44 -0.05 -24.69 -12.27
C LEU A 44 -0.03 -23.49 -13.23
N LEU A 45 0.71 -22.45 -12.87
CA LEU A 45 0.93 -21.25 -13.68
C LEU A 45 2.40 -20.86 -13.67
N PRO A 46 2.95 -20.36 -14.79
CA PRO A 46 4.28 -19.74 -14.78
C PRO A 46 4.34 -18.58 -13.79
N ILE A 47 5.37 -18.58 -12.93
CA ILE A 47 5.59 -17.58 -11.87
C ILE A 47 5.42 -16.15 -12.40
N PHE A 48 5.97 -15.85 -13.57
CA PHE A 48 5.90 -14.51 -14.15
C PHE A 48 4.45 -14.02 -14.32
N LYS A 49 3.55 -14.88 -14.83
CA LYS A 49 2.13 -14.53 -15.01
C LYS A 49 1.43 -14.35 -13.67
N ALA A 50 1.73 -15.22 -12.70
CA ALA A 50 1.18 -15.13 -11.35
C ALA A 50 1.60 -13.82 -10.66
N ILE A 51 2.87 -13.43 -10.77
CA ILE A 51 3.40 -12.18 -10.21
C ILE A 51 2.73 -10.97 -10.88
N VAL A 52 2.66 -10.94 -12.21
CA VAL A 52 2.04 -9.81 -12.94
C VAL A 52 0.57 -9.64 -12.52
N LEU A 53 -0.17 -10.75 -12.45
CA LEU A 53 -1.57 -10.73 -12.00
C LEU A 53 -1.69 -10.21 -10.56
N ALA A 54 -0.86 -10.74 -9.65
CA ALA A 54 -0.87 -10.36 -8.24
C ALA A 54 -0.54 -8.87 -8.06
N VAL A 55 0.46 -8.35 -8.77
CA VAL A 55 0.87 -6.95 -8.72
C VAL A 55 -0.23 -6.03 -9.22
N ILE A 56 -0.84 -6.33 -10.38
CA ILE A 56 -1.90 -5.48 -10.94
C ILE A 56 -3.08 -5.38 -9.97
N ILE A 57 -3.53 -6.52 -9.44
CA ILE A 57 -4.65 -6.57 -8.51
C ILE A 57 -4.30 -5.87 -7.20
N ALA A 58 -3.13 -6.15 -6.61
CA ALA A 58 -2.69 -5.52 -5.38
C ALA A 58 -2.48 -4.00 -5.53
N ALA A 59 -1.99 -3.53 -6.68
CA ALA A 59 -1.86 -2.11 -6.98
C ALA A 59 -3.23 -1.42 -7.05
N CYS A 60 -4.18 -2.00 -7.80
CA CYS A 60 -5.53 -1.46 -7.94
C CYS A 60 -6.26 -1.39 -6.60
N PHE A 61 -6.29 -2.51 -5.86
CA PHE A 61 -6.95 -2.58 -4.56
C PHE A 61 -6.22 -1.77 -3.49
N GLY A 62 -4.88 -1.78 -3.51
CA GLY A 62 -4.04 -0.94 -2.67
C GLY A 62 -4.32 0.54 -2.87
N ALA A 63 -4.43 1.01 -4.12
CA ALA A 63 -4.79 2.40 -4.42
C ALA A 63 -6.22 2.75 -3.96
N LEU A 64 -7.17 1.82 -4.15
CA LEU A 64 -8.59 2.02 -3.82
C LEU A 64 -8.80 2.13 -2.29
N PHE A 65 -8.21 1.21 -1.53
CA PHE A 65 -8.34 1.14 -0.07
C PHE A 65 -7.30 1.99 0.67
N GLY A 66 -6.21 2.36 -0.02
CA GLY A 66 -5.08 3.10 0.51
C GLY A 66 -5.41 4.39 1.21
N LYS A 67 -6.34 5.18 0.64
CA LYS A 67 -6.80 6.42 1.28
C LYS A 67 -7.45 6.14 2.64
N ARG A 68 -8.26 5.08 2.73
CA ARG A 68 -8.98 4.71 3.96
C ARG A 68 -8.03 4.10 5.01
N ILE A 69 -7.04 3.34 4.56
CA ILE A 69 -6.01 2.76 5.44
C ILE A 69 -5.13 3.87 6.02
N VAL A 70 -4.60 4.78 5.19
CA VAL A 70 -3.63 5.80 5.59
C VAL A 70 -4.27 6.96 6.37
N TYR A 71 -5.49 7.38 6.04
CA TYR A 71 -6.16 8.49 6.75
C TYR A 71 -7.10 8.03 7.87
N SER A 72 -7.02 6.77 8.31
CA SER A 72 -7.89 6.29 9.38
C SER A 72 -7.64 7.05 10.68
N LYS A 73 -8.70 7.68 11.22
CA LYS A 73 -8.71 8.31 12.56
C LYS A 73 -8.65 7.26 13.67
N ALA A 74 -8.31 7.70 14.89
CA ALA A 74 -8.22 6.81 16.06
C ALA A 74 -9.57 6.11 16.33
N PRO A 75 -9.60 4.79 16.64
CA PRO A 75 -8.48 3.86 16.85
C PRO A 75 -7.88 3.31 15.54
N TYR A 76 -6.72 3.86 15.13
CA TYR A 76 -6.14 3.69 13.79
C TYR A 76 -5.71 2.25 13.48
N LYS A 77 -5.25 1.48 14.48
CA LYS A 77 -4.76 0.10 14.29
C LYS A 77 -5.88 -0.84 13.86
N LYS A 78 -7.03 -0.81 14.55
CA LYS A 78 -8.16 -1.70 14.27
C LYS A 78 -8.78 -1.39 12.92
N HIS A 79 -8.98 -0.11 12.61
CA HIS A 79 -9.56 0.29 11.33
C HIS A 79 -8.64 -0.02 10.15
N ALA A 80 -7.34 0.28 10.24
CA ALA A 80 -6.39 -0.06 9.18
C ALA A 80 -6.33 -1.58 8.92
N PHE A 81 -6.33 -2.39 9.99
CA PHE A 81 -6.37 -3.85 9.89
C PHE A 81 -7.62 -4.32 9.14
N TRP A 82 -8.81 -3.89 9.57
CA TRP A 82 -10.08 -4.30 8.94
C TRP A 82 -10.20 -3.83 7.49
N TRP A 83 -9.72 -2.62 7.17
CA TRP A 83 -9.72 -2.13 5.79
C TRP A 83 -8.83 -2.98 4.87
N ALA A 84 -7.65 -3.38 5.34
CA ALA A 84 -6.77 -4.25 4.55
C ALA A 84 -7.26 -5.70 4.49
N PHE A 85 -7.88 -6.20 5.56
CA PHE A 85 -8.58 -7.49 5.54
C PHE A 85 -9.67 -7.50 4.48
N LEU A 86 -10.58 -6.50 4.50
CA LEU A 86 -11.63 -6.35 3.50
C LEU A 86 -11.08 -6.15 2.08
N MET A 87 -9.95 -5.46 1.94
CA MET A 87 -9.27 -5.30 0.66
C MET A 87 -8.84 -6.64 0.08
N VAL A 88 -8.20 -7.52 0.87
CA VAL A 88 -7.81 -8.86 0.41
C VAL A 88 -9.05 -9.70 0.09
N MET A 89 -10.07 -9.66 0.95
CA MET A 89 -11.34 -10.35 0.70
C MET A 89 -12.00 -9.95 -0.62
N ALA A 90 -11.98 -8.66 -0.94
CA ALA A 90 -12.55 -8.14 -2.18
C ALA A 90 -11.64 -8.40 -3.41
N ALA A 91 -10.32 -8.46 -3.21
CA ALA A 91 -9.36 -8.76 -4.26
C ALA A 91 -9.37 -10.24 -4.67
N LEU A 92 -9.69 -11.15 -3.74
CA LEU A 92 -9.58 -12.59 -3.94
C LEU A 92 -10.48 -13.12 -5.07
N PRO A 93 -11.77 -12.74 -5.17
CA PRO A 93 -12.61 -13.11 -6.32
C PRO A 93 -12.02 -12.67 -7.67
N ILE A 94 -11.49 -11.44 -7.73
CA ILE A 94 -10.90 -10.89 -8.96
C ILE A 94 -9.60 -11.62 -9.30
N TYR A 95 -8.80 -11.95 -8.29
CA TYR A 95 -7.60 -12.76 -8.47
C TYR A 95 -7.92 -14.15 -8.98
N THR A 96 -8.92 -14.82 -8.41
CA THR A 96 -9.37 -16.15 -8.86
C THR A 96 -9.83 -16.13 -10.31
N LEU A 97 -10.55 -15.08 -10.75
CA LEU A 97 -10.94 -14.93 -12.16
C LEU A 97 -9.72 -14.83 -13.08
N GLY A 98 -8.75 -13.97 -12.73
CA GLY A 98 -7.51 -13.84 -13.50
C GLY A 98 -6.69 -15.13 -13.52
N PHE A 99 -6.63 -15.84 -12.39
CA PHE A 99 -5.98 -17.14 -12.28
C PHE A 99 -6.62 -18.16 -13.22
N LEU A 100 -7.95 -18.28 -13.18
CA LEU A 100 -8.69 -19.23 -14.02
C LEU A 100 -8.55 -18.89 -15.51
N PHE A 101 -8.53 -17.61 -15.86
CA PHE A 101 -8.28 -17.14 -17.23
C PHE A 101 -6.91 -17.59 -17.75
N PHE A 102 -5.85 -17.40 -16.95
CA PHE A 102 -4.52 -17.86 -17.35
C PHE A 102 -4.39 -19.39 -17.34
N LEU A 103 -5.09 -20.06 -16.42
CA LEU A 103 -5.14 -21.52 -16.35
C LEU A 103 -5.76 -22.09 -17.62
N HIS A 104 -6.88 -21.53 -18.09
CA HIS A 104 -7.52 -21.92 -19.35
C HIS A 104 -6.59 -21.71 -20.56
N GLN A 105 -5.79 -20.64 -20.59
CA GLN A 105 -4.84 -20.41 -21.68
C GLN A 105 -3.67 -21.40 -21.68
N HIS A 106 -3.27 -21.93 -20.53
CA HIS A 106 -2.12 -22.82 -20.43
C HIS A 106 -2.46 -24.30 -20.43
N HIS A 107 -3.65 -24.65 -19.95
CA HIS A 107 -4.12 -26.01 -19.85
C HIS A 107 -5.49 -26.14 -20.52
N ALA A 108 -5.56 -25.77 -21.80
CA ALA A 108 -6.81 -25.79 -22.57
C ALA A 108 -7.47 -27.18 -22.59
N ASP A 109 -6.66 -28.25 -22.51
CA ASP A 109 -7.11 -29.64 -22.46
C ASP A 109 -7.92 -29.96 -21.19
N LEU A 110 -7.74 -29.20 -20.10
CA LEU A 110 -8.57 -29.34 -18.89
C LEU A 110 -9.98 -28.74 -19.08
N PHE A 111 -10.18 -27.94 -20.13
CA PHE A 111 -11.43 -27.23 -20.40
C PHE A 111 -12.10 -27.71 -21.71
N THR A 112 -11.48 -28.63 -22.46
CA THR A 112 -12.09 -29.22 -23.66
C THR A 112 -13.35 -30.00 -23.29
N GLY A 113 -14.50 -29.51 -23.75
CA GLY A 113 -15.82 -30.10 -23.47
C GLY A 113 -16.54 -29.53 -22.24
N ALA A 114 -15.94 -28.56 -21.54
CA ALA A 114 -16.56 -27.91 -20.39
C ALA A 114 -17.66 -26.93 -20.84
N SER A 115 -18.85 -27.03 -20.25
CA SER A 115 -19.92 -26.05 -20.41
C SER A 115 -19.60 -24.79 -19.61
N PHE A 116 -20.23 -23.65 -19.95
CA PHE A 116 -20.13 -22.41 -19.16
C PHE A 116 -20.49 -22.64 -17.69
N GLN A 117 -21.43 -23.54 -17.43
CA GLN A 117 -21.86 -23.90 -16.08
C GLN A 117 -20.75 -24.63 -15.30
N ASP A 118 -19.96 -25.49 -15.96
CA ASP A 118 -18.85 -26.21 -15.34
C ASP A 118 -17.70 -25.26 -14.97
N VAL A 119 -17.42 -24.29 -15.84
CA VAL A 119 -16.43 -23.23 -15.55
C VAL A 119 -16.88 -22.39 -14.36
N LEU A 120 -18.18 -22.10 -14.25
CA LEU A 120 -18.73 -21.36 -13.12
C LEU A 120 -18.63 -22.16 -11.81
N TYR A 121 -18.93 -23.47 -11.83
CA TYR A 121 -18.75 -24.34 -10.67
C TYR A 121 -17.28 -24.43 -10.26
N MET A 122 -16.37 -24.62 -11.22
CA MET A 122 -14.93 -24.63 -10.97
C MET A 122 -14.47 -23.32 -10.34
N TYR A 123 -14.95 -22.18 -10.83
CA TYR A 123 -14.65 -20.88 -10.23
C TYR A 123 -15.04 -20.81 -8.75
N PHE A 124 -16.26 -21.20 -8.38
CA PHE A 124 -16.70 -21.19 -6.99
C PHE A 124 -15.91 -22.17 -6.11
N ILE A 125 -15.61 -23.36 -6.63
CA ILE A 125 -14.78 -24.35 -5.93
C ILE A 125 -13.39 -23.77 -5.67
N VAL A 126 -12.69 -23.30 -6.70
CA VAL A 126 -11.35 -22.71 -6.58
C VAL A 126 -11.39 -21.51 -5.64
N LEU A 127 -12.42 -20.66 -5.71
CA LEU A 127 -12.59 -19.51 -4.84
C LEU A 127 -12.70 -19.92 -3.36
N ILE A 128 -13.56 -20.90 -3.04
CA ILE A 128 -13.79 -21.36 -1.66
C ILE A 128 -12.53 -22.04 -1.12
N TYR A 129 -11.90 -22.93 -1.88
CA TYR A 129 -10.66 -23.60 -1.46
C TYR A 129 -9.51 -22.60 -1.29
N SER A 130 -9.33 -21.68 -2.23
CA SER A 130 -8.30 -20.62 -2.14
C SER A 130 -8.54 -19.74 -0.93
N PHE A 131 -9.80 -19.43 -0.63
CA PHE A 131 -10.16 -18.62 0.54
C PHE A 131 -9.79 -19.31 1.85
N ILE A 132 -10.14 -20.59 2.01
CA ILE A 132 -9.90 -21.35 3.25
C ILE A 132 -8.41 -21.64 3.43
N LEU A 133 -7.71 -22.06 2.37
CA LEU A 133 -6.32 -22.50 2.44
C LEU A 133 -5.34 -21.33 2.60
N VAL A 134 -5.49 -20.28 1.80
CA VAL A 134 -4.49 -19.22 1.70
C VAL A 134 -5.10 -17.85 1.99
N GLY A 135 -6.29 -17.57 1.45
CA GLY A 135 -6.94 -16.27 1.49
C GLY A 135 -7.14 -15.71 2.90
N PHE A 136 -7.62 -16.55 3.82
CA PHE A 136 -7.83 -16.15 5.21
C PHE A 136 -6.52 -15.75 5.89
N TRP A 137 -5.47 -16.57 5.74
CA TRP A 137 -4.14 -16.27 6.28
C TRP A 137 -3.53 -15.03 5.66
N LEU A 138 -3.66 -14.89 4.33
CA LEU A 138 -3.18 -13.74 3.59
C LEU A 138 -3.86 -12.44 4.06
N ALA A 139 -5.17 -12.50 4.31
CA ALA A 139 -5.94 -11.35 4.79
C ALA A 139 -5.50 -10.93 6.21
N LEU A 140 -5.18 -11.89 7.09
CA LEU A 140 -4.62 -11.58 8.41
C LEU A 140 -3.24 -10.92 8.32
N ILE A 141 -2.34 -11.47 7.48
CA ILE A 141 -0.99 -10.92 7.28
C ILE A 141 -1.08 -9.53 6.65
N ALA A 142 -1.95 -9.32 5.66
CA ALA A 142 -2.18 -8.02 5.03
C ALA A 142 -2.76 -7.00 6.02
N GLY A 143 -3.67 -7.44 6.90
CA GLY A 143 -4.17 -6.62 8.00
C GLY A 143 -3.05 -6.12 8.90
N LEU A 144 -2.15 -7.00 9.31
CA LEU A 144 -0.99 -6.64 10.15
C LEU A 144 -0.01 -5.72 9.39
N ALA A 145 0.23 -6.00 8.12
CA ALA A 145 1.05 -5.17 7.24
C ALA A 145 0.48 -3.74 7.10
N ALA A 146 -0.83 -3.59 7.01
CA ALA A 146 -1.48 -2.27 6.95
C ALA A 146 -1.32 -1.47 8.25
N VAL A 147 -1.35 -2.15 9.40
CA VAL A 147 -1.04 -1.52 10.68
C VAL A 147 0.41 -1.06 10.71
N TYR A 148 1.34 -1.87 10.19
CA TYR A 148 2.75 -1.51 10.08
C TYR A 148 2.98 -0.32 9.13
N LEU A 149 2.32 -0.31 7.97
CA LEU A 149 2.33 0.79 7.00
C LEU A 149 1.94 2.12 7.66
N ARG A 150 0.79 2.15 8.35
CA ARG A 150 0.29 3.35 9.04
C ARG A 150 1.19 3.77 10.21
N SER A 151 1.65 2.81 11.02
CA SER A 151 2.32 3.12 12.29
C SER A 151 3.79 3.48 12.14
N TYR A 152 4.52 2.82 11.23
CA TYR A 152 5.96 2.97 11.10
C TYR A 152 6.36 3.61 9.77
N LEU A 153 5.90 3.07 8.65
CA LEU A 153 6.37 3.50 7.32
C LEU A 153 5.98 4.95 7.01
N VAL A 154 4.73 5.33 7.28
CA VAL A 154 4.24 6.68 7.06
C VAL A 154 5.01 7.72 7.89
N TYR A 155 5.30 7.40 9.16
CA TYR A 155 6.05 8.29 10.05
C TYR A 155 7.50 8.45 9.59
N TYR A 156 8.14 7.35 9.21
CA TYR A 156 9.51 7.37 8.66
C TYR A 156 9.61 8.18 7.35
N LEU A 157 8.63 8.02 6.45
CA LEU A 157 8.54 8.81 5.22
C LEU A 157 8.35 10.30 5.49
N LEU A 158 7.49 10.66 6.44
CA LEU A 158 7.32 12.06 6.83
C LEU A 158 8.59 12.64 7.43
N GLN A 159 9.26 11.91 8.32
CA GLN A 159 10.51 12.35 8.93
C GLN A 159 11.61 12.57 7.88
N SER A 160 11.78 11.63 6.94
CA SER A 160 12.75 11.77 5.85
C SER A 160 12.42 12.90 4.87
N LEU A 161 11.14 13.11 4.52
CA LEU A 161 10.71 14.24 3.69
C LEU A 161 10.91 15.59 4.39
N ASN A 162 10.66 15.65 5.71
CA ASN A 162 10.81 16.87 6.50
C ASN A 162 12.30 17.21 6.70
N VAL A 163 13.16 16.21 6.91
CA VAL A 163 14.62 16.38 6.92
C VAL A 163 15.11 16.86 5.56
N ARG A 164 14.56 16.37 4.44
CA ARG A 164 14.93 16.79 3.08
C ARG A 164 14.49 18.23 2.76
N ARG A 165 13.38 18.70 3.35
CA ARG A 165 12.96 20.12 3.25
C ARG A 165 13.86 21.06 4.03
N LYS A 166 14.43 20.61 5.15
CA LYS A 166 15.51 21.33 5.86
C LYS A 166 16.85 21.16 5.14
N SER A 167 16.97 21.76 3.96
CA SER A 167 18.26 21.98 3.31
C SER A 167 19.16 22.84 4.22
N PRO A 168 20.51 22.67 4.24
CA PRO A 168 21.45 23.40 5.11
C PRO A 168 21.56 24.92 4.87
N ARG A 169 20.60 25.53 4.17
CA ARG A 169 20.58 26.95 3.80
C ARG A 169 19.59 27.78 4.60
N GLU A 170 19.05 27.26 5.69
CA GLU A 170 18.48 28.12 6.72
C GLU A 170 19.62 28.54 7.65
N SER A 171 20.48 29.43 7.15
CA SER A 171 21.32 30.22 8.04
C SER A 171 20.35 30.95 8.95
N VAL A 172 20.25 30.49 10.19
CA VAL A 172 19.68 31.25 11.29
C VAL A 172 20.43 32.58 11.26
N ILE A 173 19.84 33.61 10.67
CA ILE A 173 20.25 34.99 10.92
C ILE A 173 19.91 35.16 12.40
N LYS A 174 20.89 34.85 13.26
CA LYS A 174 20.91 35.34 14.63
C LYS A 174 20.90 36.85 14.47
N ASN A 175 19.71 37.45 14.49
CA ASN A 175 19.58 38.83 14.87
C ASN A 175 20.15 38.90 16.28
N LYS A 176 21.43 39.30 16.33
CA LYS A 176 22.12 39.64 17.55
C LYS A 176 21.32 40.81 18.11
N THR A 177 20.41 40.50 19.04
CA THR A 177 19.76 41.51 19.86
C THR A 177 20.88 42.34 20.48
N ALA A 178 21.01 43.58 20.00
CA ALA A 178 21.83 44.57 20.65
C ALA A 178 21.19 44.82 22.01
N LYS A 179 21.76 44.15 23.02
CA LYS A 179 21.61 44.51 24.42
C LYS A 179 22.25 45.89 24.55
N TYR A 180 21.47 46.89 24.96
CA TYR A 180 21.81 48.29 25.24
C TYR A 180 21.68 49.31 24.10
N GLY A 181 20.88 50.35 24.36
CA GLY A 181 21.17 51.75 23.98
C GLY A 181 20.53 52.24 22.67
N GLU A 182 19.74 53.29 22.81
CA GLU A 182 19.08 54.12 21.79
C GLU A 182 19.87 54.39 20.50
N ALA A 183 19.17 54.36 19.37
CA ALA A 183 19.42 55.29 18.26
C ALA A 183 18.11 55.51 17.49
N THR A 184 17.46 56.64 17.78
CA THR A 184 16.32 57.14 16.99
C THR A 184 16.85 57.57 15.62
N ILE A 185 16.62 56.77 14.58
CA ILE A 185 16.98 57.17 13.21
C ILE A 185 15.91 58.17 12.75
N THR A 186 16.23 59.46 12.81
CA THR A 186 15.45 60.50 12.14
C THR A 186 15.79 60.49 10.64
N PRO A 187 14.81 60.42 9.74
CA PRO A 187 15.07 60.47 8.30
C PRO A 187 15.55 61.88 7.89
N PRO A 188 16.43 62.01 6.87
CA PRO A 188 16.92 63.30 6.41
C PRO A 188 15.79 64.15 5.83
N LYS A 189 15.68 65.38 6.32
CA LYS A 189 14.76 66.41 5.84
C LYS A 189 15.21 66.86 4.44
N ASN A 190 14.44 66.44 3.44
CA ASN A 190 14.70 66.76 2.04
C ASN A 190 14.29 68.22 1.76
N ASN A 191 15.26 69.14 1.78
CA ASN A 191 15.07 70.53 1.36
C ASN A 191 15.74 70.72 0.00
N HIS A 192 14.97 70.64 -1.07
CA HIS A 192 15.35 71.20 -2.37
C HIS A 192 14.59 72.52 -2.56
N HIS A 193 15.36 73.62 -2.49
CA HIS A 193 15.07 74.90 -3.12
C HIS A 193 15.92 74.98 -4.39
#